data_AF-A0A920BG81-F1
#
_entry.id   AF-A0A920BG81-F1
#
_cell.length_a   1.000
_cell.length_b   1.000
_cell.length_c   1.000
_cell.angle_alpha   90.00
_cell.angle_beta   90.00
_cell.angle_gamma   90.00
#
_symmetry.space_group_name_H-M   'P 1'
#
loop_
_entity.id
_entity.type
_entity.pdbx_description
1 polymer ?
#
loop_
_entity_poly.entity_id
_entity_poly.type
_entity_poly.pdbx_seq_one_letter_code
_entity_poly.pdbx_strand_id
1 'polypeptide(L)'
;MLAENRSLRLWRNPHQQAALYKTGAHRPGVTTARQLQGKPLSYNNINDTDAAFELVAEFDAPTIAIIKHANPCGVASAIDLRTAWDMAFAADPVSAFGGIVAMNRPLDTATPTLLLIYLPKL
;
A
#
# COMPACT_ATOMS: atom_id res chain seq x y z
N MET A 1 -21.43 13.27 -7.36
CA MET A 1 -20.53 14.43 -7.19
C MET A 1 -19.20 13.92 -6.65
N LEU A 2 -18.08 14.36 -7.20
CA LEU A 2 -16.73 14.06 -6.68
C LEU A 2 -16.43 15.10 -5.59
N ALA A 3 -16.11 14.66 -4.38
CA ALA A 3 -16.29 15.49 -3.18
C ALA A 3 -15.07 16.31 -2.76
N GLU A 4 -13.83 15.89 -3.07
CA GLU A 4 -12.62 16.62 -2.68
C GLU A 4 -11.48 16.37 -3.70
N ASN A 5 -10.66 17.39 -3.95
CA ASN A 5 -9.52 17.33 -4.87
C ASN A 5 -8.22 17.56 -4.09
N ARG A 6 -7.28 16.62 -4.21
CA ARG A 6 -5.89 16.81 -3.76
C ARG A 6 -4.96 16.75 -4.97
N SER A 7 -4.29 17.87 -5.26
CA SER A 7 -3.21 17.91 -6.25
C SER A 7 -2.07 16.99 -5.82
N LEU A 8 -1.60 16.15 -6.76
CA LEU A 8 -0.55 15.16 -6.51
C LEU A 8 0.84 15.74 -6.82
N ARG A 9 1.83 15.31 -6.02
CA ARG A 9 3.21 15.85 -6.04
C ARG A 9 3.93 15.62 -7.37
N LEU A 10 3.70 14.47 -7.99
CA LEU A 10 4.18 14.05 -9.30
C LEU A 10 3.20 12.99 -9.86
N TRP A 11 3.07 12.95 -11.18
CA TRP A 11 2.14 12.10 -11.93
C TRP A 11 2.79 10.75 -12.27
N ARG A 12 2.28 10.02 -13.29
CA ARG A 12 3.02 8.88 -13.84
C ARG A 12 4.39 9.32 -14.36
N ASN A 13 4.46 10.49 -15.02
CA ASN A 13 5.69 11.14 -15.50
C ASN A 13 5.69 12.66 -15.19
N PRO A 14 6.86 13.33 -15.07
CA PRO A 14 6.97 14.74 -14.67
C PRO A 14 6.29 15.79 -15.57
N HIS A 15 5.91 15.44 -16.80
CA HIS A 15 5.29 16.36 -17.76
C HIS A 15 3.76 16.24 -17.80
N GLN A 16 3.16 15.31 -17.05
CA GLN A 16 1.73 15.05 -17.07
C GLN A 16 1.01 15.83 -15.96
N GLN A 17 -0.33 15.84 -15.93
CA GLN A 17 -1.12 16.37 -14.82
C GLN A 17 -2.12 15.32 -14.30
N ALA A 18 -2.46 15.31 -13.00
CA ALA A 18 -3.39 14.36 -12.38
C ALA A 18 -3.88 14.88 -11.01
N ALA A 19 -5.04 14.38 -10.63
CA ALA A 19 -5.72 14.66 -9.38
C ALA A 19 -6.32 13.35 -8.83
N LEU A 20 -6.38 13.21 -7.52
CA LEU A 20 -7.12 12.14 -6.85
C LEU A 20 -8.53 12.64 -6.54
N TYR A 21 -9.53 11.86 -6.95
CA TYR A 21 -10.92 12.13 -6.65
C TYR A 21 -11.51 11.05 -5.78
N LYS A 22 -12.32 11.46 -4.81
CA LYS A 22 -13.08 10.57 -3.94
C LYS A 22 -14.55 10.57 -4.35
N THR A 23 -15.16 9.39 -4.40
CA THR A 23 -16.61 9.23 -4.60
C THR A 23 -17.34 9.38 -3.26
N GLY A 24 -18.67 9.41 -3.27
CA GLY A 24 -19.46 9.40 -2.03
C GLY A 24 -19.45 8.07 -1.27
N ALA A 25 -18.74 7.06 -1.78
CA ALA A 25 -18.67 5.74 -1.14
C ALA A 25 -17.71 5.76 0.06
N HIS A 26 -18.12 5.16 1.17
CA HIS A 26 -17.33 5.01 2.39
C HIS A 26 -16.66 3.62 2.48
N ARG A 27 -16.08 3.15 1.38
CA ARG A 27 -15.32 1.90 1.36
C ARG A 27 -13.88 2.15 1.87
N PRO A 28 -13.33 1.30 2.75
CA PRO A 28 -11.91 1.33 3.09
C PRO A 28 -11.03 1.15 1.85
N GLY A 29 -10.04 2.03 1.67
CA GLY A 29 -9.06 1.94 0.59
C GLY A 29 -8.15 3.17 0.57
N VAL A 30 -7.37 3.33 -0.50
CA VAL A 30 -6.37 4.41 -0.62
C VAL A 30 -6.98 5.82 -0.51
N THR A 31 -8.24 6.00 -0.92
CA THR A 31 -8.94 7.30 -0.88
C THR A 31 -9.49 7.66 0.51
N THR A 32 -9.62 6.69 1.41
CA THR A 32 -10.02 6.91 2.81
C THR A 32 -8.85 6.75 3.78
N ALA A 33 -7.66 6.46 3.25
CA ALA A 33 -6.45 6.27 4.02
C ALA A 33 -5.98 7.56 4.69
N ARG A 34 -5.53 7.44 5.95
CA ARG A 34 -4.84 8.53 6.64
C ARG A 34 -3.34 8.34 6.52
N GLN A 35 -2.67 9.25 5.83
CA GLN A 35 -1.21 9.29 5.81
C GLN A 35 -0.68 9.76 7.17
N LEU A 36 0.05 8.88 7.88
CA LEU A 36 0.61 9.18 9.21
C LEU A 36 1.93 9.95 9.13
N GLN A 37 2.74 9.66 8.11
CA GLN A 37 4.09 10.21 7.95
C GLN A 37 4.53 10.23 6.49
N GLY A 38 5.68 10.86 6.22
CA GLY A 38 6.31 10.89 4.91
C GLY A 38 5.84 12.04 4.00
N LYS A 39 6.41 12.08 2.80
CA LYS A 39 6.06 13.10 1.79
C LYS A 39 4.68 12.81 1.19
N PRO A 40 3.97 13.83 0.66
CA PRO A 40 2.72 13.59 -0.06
C PRO A 40 2.88 12.53 -1.16
N LEU A 41 1.94 11.58 -1.20
CA LEU A 41 1.95 10.49 -2.18
C LEU A 41 1.90 11.01 -3.63
N SER A 42 2.67 10.36 -4.49
CA SER A 42 2.57 10.53 -5.96
C SER A 42 1.43 9.70 -6.54
N TYR A 43 1.11 9.93 -7.82
CA TYR A 43 0.16 9.09 -8.56
C TYR A 43 0.56 7.61 -8.54
N ASN A 44 1.82 7.29 -8.82
CA ASN A 44 2.28 5.90 -8.82
C ASN A 44 2.22 5.29 -7.42
N ASN A 45 2.51 6.06 -6.36
CA ASN A 45 2.36 5.55 -5.00
C ASN A 45 0.90 5.22 -4.67
N ILE A 46 -0.06 6.04 -5.11
CA ILE A 46 -1.48 5.77 -4.90
C ILE A 46 -1.90 4.50 -5.62
N ASN A 47 -1.51 4.31 -6.88
CA ASN A 47 -1.86 3.11 -7.63
C ASN A 47 -1.23 1.85 -7.03
N ASP A 48 0.05 1.88 -6.65
CA ASP A 48 0.72 0.74 -6.03
C ASP A 48 0.15 0.44 -4.64
N THR A 49 -0.29 1.48 -3.92
CA THR A 49 -0.99 1.34 -2.64
C THR A 49 -2.32 0.63 -2.80
N ASP A 50 -3.12 1.04 -3.78
CA ASP A 50 -4.42 0.44 -4.05
C ASP A 50 -4.27 -1.04 -4.43
N ALA A 51 -3.33 -1.34 -5.35
CA ALA A 51 -3.00 -2.71 -5.73
C ALA A 51 -2.54 -3.56 -4.54
N ALA A 52 -1.69 -3.02 -3.66
CA ALA A 52 -1.20 -3.74 -2.49
C ALA A 52 -2.32 -3.98 -1.47
N PHE A 53 -3.21 -3.00 -1.27
CA PHE A 53 -4.35 -3.09 -0.37
C PHE A 53 -5.35 -4.15 -0.85
N GLU A 54 -5.76 -4.10 -2.12
CA GLU A 54 -6.69 -5.08 -2.68
C GLU A 54 -6.09 -6.49 -2.66
N LEU A 55 -4.82 -6.64 -3.02
CA LEU A 55 -4.17 -7.96 -3.00
C LEU A 55 -4.09 -8.56 -1.60
N VAL A 56 -3.63 -7.79 -0.61
CA VAL A 56 -3.51 -8.32 0.76
C VAL A 56 -4.88 -8.57 1.40
N ALA A 57 -5.92 -7.90 0.90
CA ALA A 57 -7.30 -8.12 1.30
C ALA A 57 -7.88 -9.46 0.81
N GLU A 58 -7.28 -10.16 -0.14
CA GLU A 58 -7.77 -11.48 -0.57
C GLU A 58 -7.47 -12.60 0.43
N PHE A 59 -6.65 -12.34 1.47
CA PHE A 59 -6.16 -13.34 2.39
C PHE A 59 -6.74 -13.18 3.80
N ASP A 60 -7.10 -14.31 4.42
CA ASP A 60 -7.55 -14.37 5.81
C ASP A 60 -6.40 -14.50 6.81
N ALA A 61 -5.37 -15.30 6.52
CA ALA A 61 -4.20 -15.46 7.40
C ALA A 61 -3.36 -14.16 7.47
N PRO A 62 -2.48 -13.97 8.47
CA PRO A 62 -1.50 -12.86 8.45
C PRO A 62 -0.68 -12.85 7.16
N THR A 63 -0.80 -11.78 6.37
CA THR A 63 -0.24 -11.69 5.02
C THR A 63 0.49 -10.38 4.78
N ILE A 64 1.58 -10.46 4.03
CA ILE A 64 2.33 -9.33 3.47
C ILE A 64 2.23 -9.38 1.95
N ALA A 65 1.98 -8.21 1.33
CA ALA A 65 2.08 -8.02 -0.11
C ALA A 65 3.03 -6.85 -0.43
N ILE A 66 3.93 -7.07 -1.38
CA ILE A 66 4.90 -6.09 -1.87
C ILE A 66 4.64 -5.84 -3.35
N ILE A 67 4.25 -4.60 -3.68
CA ILE A 67 3.94 -4.15 -5.04
C ILE A 67 4.99 -3.17 -5.52
N LYS A 68 5.37 -3.27 -6.79
CA LYS A 68 6.16 -2.24 -7.49
C LYS A 68 5.65 -2.09 -8.92
N HIS A 69 5.31 -0.86 -9.30
CA HIS A 69 4.79 -0.55 -10.64
C HIS A 69 3.58 -1.41 -11.01
N ALA A 70 2.64 -1.54 -10.07
CA ALA A 70 1.43 -2.36 -10.12
C ALA A 70 1.65 -3.88 -10.23
N ASN A 71 2.88 -4.38 -10.09
CA ASN A 71 3.19 -5.80 -10.12
C ASN A 71 3.56 -6.32 -8.73
N PRO A 72 3.05 -7.50 -8.31
CA PRO A 72 3.51 -8.15 -7.09
C PRO A 72 4.92 -8.71 -7.28
N CYS A 73 5.86 -8.26 -6.44
CA CYS A 73 7.20 -8.85 -6.38
C CYS A 73 7.37 -9.78 -5.17
N GLY A 74 6.43 -9.76 -4.21
CA GLY A 74 6.41 -10.70 -3.09
C GLY A 74 5.05 -10.73 -2.41
N VAL A 75 4.54 -11.92 -2.12
CA VAL A 75 3.33 -12.13 -1.33
C VAL A 75 3.52 -13.39 -0.49
N ALA A 76 3.24 -13.32 0.81
CA ALA A 76 3.27 -14.49 1.65
C ALA A 76 2.28 -14.37 2.80
N SER A 77 1.68 -15.51 3.15
CA SER A 77 0.88 -15.68 4.36
C SER A 77 1.60 -16.60 5.34
N ALA A 78 1.57 -16.28 6.62
CA ALA A 78 2.22 -17.07 7.67
C ALA A 78 1.43 -17.00 8.99
N ILE A 79 1.97 -17.61 10.05
CA ILE A 79 1.37 -17.57 11.40
C ILE A 79 1.41 -16.17 12.04
N ASP A 80 2.34 -15.32 11.61
CA ASP A 80 2.53 -13.95 12.08
C ASP A 80 3.09 -13.06 10.96
N LEU A 81 2.97 -11.74 11.13
CA LEU A 81 3.40 -10.77 10.11
C LEU A 81 4.91 -10.72 9.88
N ARG A 82 5.72 -11.06 10.89
CA ARG A 82 7.18 -11.05 10.77
C ARG A 82 7.64 -12.19 9.86
N THR A 83 7.10 -13.38 10.09
CA THR A 83 7.36 -14.55 9.24
C THR A 83 6.84 -14.31 7.82
N ALA A 84 5.66 -13.71 7.66
CA ALA A 84 5.11 -13.35 6.36
C ALA A 84 6.00 -12.31 5.63
N TRP A 85 6.57 -11.35 6.36
CA TRP A 85 7.48 -10.35 5.80
C TRP A 85 8.75 -11.01 5.27
N ASP A 86 9.41 -11.84 6.09
CA ASP A 86 10.66 -12.49 5.73
C ASP A 86 10.48 -13.37 4.47
N MET A 87 9.34 -14.07 4.37
CA MET A 87 8.97 -14.86 3.18
C MET A 87 8.66 -14.01 1.95
N ALA A 88 7.83 -12.96 2.09
CA ALA A 88 7.44 -12.11 0.97
C ALA A 88 8.66 -11.34 0.41
N PHE A 89 9.53 -10.85 1.28
CA PHE A 89 10.75 -10.14 0.88
C PHE A 89 11.76 -11.06 0.18
N ALA A 90 11.87 -12.32 0.63
CA ALA A 90 12.77 -13.31 0.03
C ALA A 90 12.38 -13.73 -1.40
N ALA A 91 11.13 -13.48 -1.83
CA ALA A 91 10.66 -13.84 -3.17
C ALA A 91 11.41 -13.09 -4.28
N ASP A 92 11.58 -11.76 -4.13
CA ASP A 92 12.39 -10.93 -5.01
C ASP A 92 12.87 -9.67 -4.26
N PRO A 93 13.98 -9.77 -3.52
CA PRO A 93 14.48 -8.66 -2.69
C PRO A 93 14.99 -7.48 -3.52
N VAL A 94 15.42 -7.72 -4.77
CA VAL A 94 15.90 -6.67 -5.67
C VAL A 94 14.74 -5.82 -6.15
N SER A 95 13.63 -6.45 -6.56
CA SER A 95 12.44 -5.71 -6.95
C SER A 95 11.74 -5.07 -5.77
N ALA A 96 11.74 -5.70 -4.58
CA ALA A 96 11.12 -5.14 -3.37
C ALA A 96 11.69 -3.76 -2.98
N PHE A 97 12.93 -3.44 -3.37
CA PHE A 97 13.51 -2.13 -3.13
C PHE A 97 12.70 -1.02 -3.81
N GLY A 98 12.16 -0.09 -3.01
CA GLY A 98 11.31 1.01 -3.47
C GLY A 98 9.86 0.62 -3.75
N GLY A 99 9.43 -0.60 -3.37
CA GLY A 99 8.05 -1.05 -3.47
C GLY A 99 7.15 -0.50 -2.36
N ILE A 100 5.84 -0.66 -2.55
CA ILE A 100 4.81 -0.43 -1.54
C ILE A 100 4.51 -1.75 -0.83
N VAL A 101 4.41 -1.68 0.49
CA VAL A 101 4.17 -2.85 1.36
C VAL A 101 2.83 -2.69 2.06
N ALA A 102 1.99 -3.70 1.96
CA ALA A 102 0.71 -3.79 2.65
C ALA A 102 0.63 -5.06 3.51
N MET A 103 -0.18 -4.98 4.57
CA MET A 103 -0.47 -6.08 5.48
C MET A 103 -1.93 -6.06 5.91
N ASN A 104 -2.50 -7.24 6.17
CA ASN A 104 -3.90 -7.39 6.58
C ASN A 104 -4.08 -7.54 8.10
N ARG A 105 -3.06 -7.20 8.90
CA ARG A 105 -3.11 -7.17 10.36
C ARG A 105 -2.43 -5.90 10.89
N PRO A 106 -2.78 -5.43 12.09
CA PRO A 106 -2.07 -4.32 12.73
C PRO A 106 -0.60 -4.67 12.94
N LEU A 107 0.28 -3.72 12.65
CA LEU A 107 1.68 -3.81 13.03
C LEU A 107 1.79 -3.58 14.54
N ASP A 108 2.43 -4.50 15.25
CA ASP A 108 2.74 -4.32 16.66
C ASP A 108 3.81 -3.24 16.87
N THR A 109 3.93 -2.75 18.10
CA THR A 109 4.90 -1.72 18.48
C THR A 109 6.36 -2.21 18.48
N ALA A 110 6.63 -3.48 18.16
CA ALA A 110 7.97 -4.07 18.17
C ALA A 110 8.68 -3.99 16.81
N THR A 111 7.99 -3.58 15.74
CA THR A 111 8.54 -3.63 14.38
C THR A 111 8.96 -2.22 13.90
N PRO A 112 10.27 -1.96 13.66
CA PRO A 112 10.74 -0.63 13.32
C PRO A 112 10.46 -0.27 11.86
N THR A 113 9.87 0.91 11.68
CA THR A 113 10.05 1.85 10.56
C THR A 113 10.10 1.25 9.16
N LEU A 114 8.93 0.85 8.66
CA LEU A 114 8.66 0.75 7.23
C LEU A 114 7.49 1.68 6.92
N LEU A 115 7.48 2.31 5.74
CA LEU A 115 6.31 3.06 5.25
C LEU A 115 5.18 2.05 5.06
N LEU A 116 4.43 1.83 6.13
CA LEU A 116 3.35 0.88 6.22
C LEU A 116 2.06 1.58 5.86
N ILE A 117 1.35 1.00 4.91
CA ILE A 117 -0.06 1.35 4.71
C ILE A 117 -0.85 0.30 5.48
N TYR A 118 -0.96 0.52 6.79
CA TYR A 118 -1.97 -0.14 7.59
C TYR A 118 -3.29 0.59 7.36
N LEU A 119 -4.18 -0.05 6.61
CA LEU A 119 -5.58 0.33 6.56
C LEU A 119 -6.35 -0.72 7.33
N PRO A 120 -7.03 -0.37 8.42
CA PRO A 120 -7.82 -1.34 9.17
C PRO A 120 -8.85 -1.95 8.22
N LYS A 121 -8.68 -3.23 7.93
CA LYS A 121 -9.82 -4.08 7.56
C LYS A 121 -10.71 -4.21 8.79
N LEU A 122 -12.02 -4.22 8.54
CA LEU A 122 -13.11 -4.42 9.51
C LEU A 122 -12.74 -5.30 10.70
#